data_AF-A0A2B6RBX7-F1
#
_entry.id   AF-A0A2B6RBX7-F1
#
_cell.length_a   1.000
_cell.length_b   1.000
_cell.length_c   1.000
_cell.angle_alpha   90.00
_cell.angle_beta   90.00
_cell.angle_gamma   90.00
#
_symmetry.space_group_name_H-M   'P 1'
#
loop_
_entity.id
_entity.type
_entity.pdbx_description
1 polymer ?
#
loop_
_entity_poly.entity_id
_entity_poly.type
_entity_poly.pdbx_seq_one_letter_code
_entity_poly.pdbx_strand_id
1 'polypeptide(L)'
;MRYIKLEIAYKFKPEGNTYEQTHYLPSSEEDIDSVKQKLLSVYSNIFNSIAIPLRLTVSEVTELEYQGGQAEEKANLRLLESEY
;
A
#
# COMPACT_ATOMS: atom_id res chain seq x y z
N MET A 1 -0.37 -17.88 -10.15
CA MET A 1 -1.54 -17.16 -9.56
C MET A 1 -1.50 -15.68 -9.96
N ARG A 2 -2.55 -14.89 -9.71
CA ARG A 2 -2.53 -13.43 -9.86
C ARG A 2 -2.43 -12.79 -8.48
N TYR A 3 -1.77 -11.65 -8.40
CA TYR A 3 -1.55 -10.91 -7.17
C TYR A 3 -1.82 -9.45 -7.40
N ILE A 4 -2.22 -8.73 -6.35
CA ILE A 4 -2.48 -7.30 -6.38
C ILE A 4 -1.34 -6.61 -5.66
N LYS A 5 -0.74 -5.61 -6.31
CA LYS A 5 0.22 -4.68 -5.74
C LYS A 5 -0.48 -3.35 -5.47
N LEU A 6 -0.31 -2.86 -4.26
CA LEU A 6 -0.78 -1.58 -3.77
C LEU A 6 0.44 -0.68 -3.57
N GLU A 7 0.45 0.48 -4.20
CA GLU A 7 1.49 1.50 -3.98
C GLU A 7 0.84 2.78 -3.48
N ILE A 8 1.38 3.27 -2.38
CA ILE A 8 0.83 4.39 -1.62
C ILE A 8 1.97 5.36 -1.35
N ALA A 9 1.80 6.63 -1.74
CA ALA A 9 2.65 7.72 -1.30
C ALA A 9 1.80 8.82 -0.69
N TYR A 10 2.17 9.28 0.50
CA TYR A 10 1.44 10.34 1.19
C TYR A 10 2.37 11.22 2.03
N LYS A 11 1.89 12.41 2.37
CA LYS A 11 2.56 13.36 3.25
C LYS A 11 1.63 13.74 4.39
N PHE A 12 2.10 13.67 5.64
CA PHE A 12 1.29 14.14 6.78
C PHE A 12 1.18 15.67 6.79
N LYS A 13 -0.01 16.20 7.14
CA LYS A 13 -0.26 17.64 7.26
C LYS A 13 0.26 18.18 8.60
N PRO A 14 0.66 19.47 8.69
CA PRO A 14 0.81 20.42 7.59
C PRO A 14 2.18 20.33 6.88
N GLU A 15 3.23 19.86 7.56
CA GLU A 15 4.63 19.93 7.11
C GLU A 15 5.39 18.61 7.32
N GLY A 16 4.69 17.47 7.31
CA GLY A 16 5.29 16.17 7.56
C GLY A 16 6.22 15.67 6.45
N ASN A 17 6.96 14.60 6.74
CA ASN A 17 7.74 13.90 5.72
C ASN A 17 6.83 13.18 4.71
N THR A 18 7.40 12.87 3.55
CA THR A 18 6.78 11.99 2.57
C THR A 18 7.06 10.55 2.94
N TYR A 19 6.04 9.71 2.89
CA TYR A 19 6.12 8.29 3.16
C TYR A 19 5.63 7.52 1.94
N GLU A 20 6.32 6.44 1.62
CA GLU A 20 5.99 5.53 0.53
C GLU A 20 5.86 4.12 1.09
N GLN A 21 4.80 3.42 0.67
CA GLN A 21 4.47 2.08 1.11
C GLN A 21 4.06 1.24 -0.09
N THR A 22 4.48 -0.02 -0.08
CA THR A 22 4.07 -1.02 -1.06
C THR A 22 3.55 -2.23 -0.32
N HIS A 23 2.36 -2.70 -0.71
CA HIS A 23 1.72 -3.88 -0.15
C HIS A 23 1.33 -4.87 -1.23
N TYR A 24 1.37 -6.15 -0.88
CA TYR A 24 1.03 -7.24 -1.79
C TYR A 24 -0.07 -8.15 -1.24
N LEU A 25 -1.07 -8.46 -2.06
CA LEU A 25 -2.23 -9.27 -1.70
C LEU A 25 -2.47 -10.39 -2.73
N PRO A 26 -2.87 -11.61 -2.32
CA PRO A 26 -3.34 -12.63 -3.25
C PRO A 26 -4.64 -12.18 -3.95
N SER A 27 -4.73 -12.29 -5.28
CA SER A 27 -5.97 -11.91 -6.00
C SER A 27 -7.13 -12.88 -5.76
N SER A 28 -6.87 -14.05 -5.16
CA SER A 28 -7.90 -14.98 -4.73
C SER A 28 -8.70 -14.45 -3.54
N GLU A 29 -8.16 -13.46 -2.82
CA GLU A 29 -8.80 -12.86 -1.66
C GLU A 29 -9.67 -11.67 -2.05
N GLU A 30 -9.28 -10.89 -3.06
CA GLU A 30 -10.03 -9.72 -3.53
C GLU A 30 -9.86 -9.44 -5.03
N ASP A 31 -10.91 -8.90 -5.64
CA ASP A 31 -10.87 -8.32 -6.98
C ASP A 31 -10.20 -6.94 -6.99
N ILE A 32 -9.48 -6.62 -8.08
CA ILE A 32 -8.70 -5.38 -8.18
C ILE A 32 -9.56 -4.11 -8.06
N ASP A 33 -10.78 -4.12 -8.59
CA ASP A 33 -11.65 -2.96 -8.53
C ASP A 33 -12.27 -2.81 -7.13
N SER A 34 -12.56 -3.93 -6.45
CA SER A 34 -12.90 -3.92 -5.01
C SER A 34 -11.78 -3.28 -4.18
N VAL A 35 -10.52 -3.69 -4.40
CA VAL A 35 -9.37 -3.14 -3.67
C VAL A 35 -9.21 -1.64 -3.94
N LYS A 36 -9.36 -1.18 -5.19
CA LYS A 36 -9.34 0.25 -5.52
C LYS A 36 -10.40 1.04 -4.77
N GLN A 37 -11.65 0.55 -4.74
CA GLN A 37 -12.74 1.22 -4.06
C GLN A 37 -12.52 1.29 -2.54
N LYS A 38 -12.03 0.20 -1.94
CA LYS A 38 -11.65 0.18 -0.52
C LYS A 38 -10.54 1.18 -0.22
N LEU A 39 -9.49 1.20 -1.04
CA LEU A 39 -8.36 2.12 -0.89
C LEU A 39 -8.86 3.57 -0.91
N LEU A 40 -9.62 3.94 -1.95
CA LEU A 40 -10.22 5.28 -2.08
C LEU A 40 -11.12 5.66 -0.90
N SER A 41 -11.91 4.72 -0.39
CA SER A 41 -12.78 4.92 0.78
C SER A 41 -11.95 5.18 2.04
N VAL A 42 -10.94 4.36 2.33
CA VAL A 42 -10.03 4.55 3.47
C VAL A 42 -9.32 5.90 3.37
N TYR A 43 -8.88 6.29 2.17
CA TYR A 43 -8.28 7.62 1.98
C TYR A 43 -9.24 8.75 2.29
N SER A 44 -10.42 8.71 1.69
CA SER A 44 -11.40 9.79 1.82
C SER A 44 -11.86 9.97 3.27
N ASN A 45 -12.00 8.86 4.00
CA ASN A 45 -12.57 8.85 5.34
C ASN A 45 -11.54 9.03 6.46
N ILE A 46 -10.38 8.38 6.34
CA ILE A 46 -9.40 8.26 7.44
C ILE A 46 -8.19 9.15 7.18
N PHE A 47 -7.61 9.07 5.99
CA PHE A 47 -6.36 9.77 5.71
C PHE A 47 -6.54 11.22 5.28
N ASN A 48 -7.67 11.62 4.69
CA ASN A 48 -7.84 12.98 4.16
C ASN A 48 -7.74 14.08 5.25
N SER A 49 -8.10 13.76 6.49
CA SER A 49 -7.97 14.71 7.61
C SER A 49 -6.53 14.88 8.09
N ILE A 50 -5.66 13.88 7.91
CA ILE A 50 -4.32 13.82 8.50
C ILE A 50 -3.17 13.87 7.47
N ALA A 51 -3.44 13.50 6.21
CA ALA A 51 -2.44 13.34 5.17
C ALA A 51 -2.94 13.84 3.81
N ILE A 52 -1.99 14.14 2.93
CA ILE A 52 -2.19 14.49 1.52
C ILE A 52 -1.69 13.30 0.69
N PRO A 53 -2.56 12.64 -0.11
CA PRO A 53 -2.10 11.59 -1.01
C PRO A 53 -1.28 12.22 -2.14
N LEU A 54 -0.12 11.64 -2.41
CA LEU A 54 0.74 12.01 -3.53
C LEU A 54 0.58 11.01 -4.68
N ARG A 55 0.46 9.71 -4.35
CA ARG A 55 0.24 8.64 -5.33
C ARG A 55 -0.55 7.50 -4.70
N LEU A 56 -1.51 6.97 -5.46
CA LEU A 56 -2.25 5.76 -5.14
C LEU A 56 -2.34 4.91 -6.40
N THR A 57 -1.81 3.69 -6.35
CA THR A 57 -1.78 2.79 -7.50
C THR A 57 -2.15 1.38 -7.06
N VAL A 58 -3.01 0.75 -7.86
CA VAL A 58 -3.39 -0.65 -7.68
C VAL A 58 -3.18 -1.35 -9.02
N SER A 59 -2.36 -2.39 -9.05
CA SER A 59 -2.02 -3.14 -10.26
C SER A 59 -1.98 -4.64 -10.02
N GLU A 60 -2.27 -5.44 -11.05
CA GLU A 60 -2.01 -6.88 -10.99
C GLU A 60 -0.53 -7.15 -11.27
N VAL A 61 0.07 -8.10 -10.54
CA VAL A 61 1.46 -8.52 -10.69
C VAL A 61 1.57 -10.04 -10.76
N THR A 62 2.70 -10.51 -11.26
CA THR A 62 3.02 -11.94 -11.35
C THR A 62 3.42 -12.53 -10.00
N GLU A 63 3.42 -13.85 -9.91
CA GLU A 63 3.85 -14.59 -8.70
C GLU A 63 5.31 -14.34 -8.32
N LEU A 64 6.18 -14.20 -9.32
CA LEU A 64 7.60 -13.90 -9.10
C LEU A 64 7.78 -12.51 -8.49
N GLU A 65 7.07 -11.52 -9.02
CA GLU A 65 7.08 -10.15 -8.47
C GLU A 65 6.50 -10.11 -7.06
N TYR A 66 5.42 -10.85 -6.81
CA TYR A 66 4.84 -11.01 -5.48
C TYR A 66 5.84 -11.60 -4.48
N GLN A 67 6.52 -12.70 -4.82
CA GLN A 67 7.46 -13.35 -3.91
C GLN A 67 8.68 -12.45 -3.61
N GLY A 68 9.21 -11.77 -4.63
CA GLY A 68 10.31 -10.81 -4.45
C GLY A 68 9.90 -9.61 -3.61
N GLY A 69 8.77 -8.97 -3.95
CA GLY A 69 8.28 -7.79 -3.27
C GLY A 69 7.79 -8.05 -1.85
N GLN A 70 7.18 -9.19 -1.58
CA GLN A 70 6.72 -9.55 -0.24
C GLN A 70 7.88 -9.72 0.75
N ALA A 71 9.02 -10.26 0.29
CA ALA A 71 10.19 -10.40 1.16
C ALA A 71 10.73 -9.03 1.61
N GLU A 72 10.75 -8.06 0.70
CA GLU A 72 11.14 -6.69 0.97
C GLU A 72 10.13 -5.98 1.88
N GLU A 73 8.83 -6.09 1.59
CA GLU A 73 7.76 -5.55 2.42
C GLU A 73 7.86 -6.08 3.86
N LYS A 74 8.02 -7.40 4.03
CA LYS A 74 8.19 -8.02 5.35
C LYS A 74 9.45 -7.54 6.07
N ALA A 75 10.54 -7.28 5.35
CA ALA A 75 11.75 -6.73 5.94
C ALA A 75 11.53 -5.29 6.43
N ASN A 76 10.88 -4.46 5.63
CA ASN A 76 10.56 -3.07 5.98
C ASN A 76 9.61 -2.98 7.18
N LEU A 77 8.60 -3.86 7.25
CA LEU A 77 7.70 -3.93 8.41
C LEU A 77 8.44 -4.31 9.69
N ARG A 78 9.34 -5.30 9.63
CA ARG A 78 10.16 -5.70 10.79
C ARG A 78 11.09 -4.58 11.27
N LEU A 79 11.66 -3.82 10.34
CA LEU A 79 12.46 -2.64 10.70
C LEU A 79 11.61 -1.62 11.44
N LEU A 80 10.42 -1.31 10.93
CA LEU A 80 9.46 -0.40 11.58
C LEU A 80 9.10 -0.86 13.00
N GLU A 81 8.86 -2.15 13.20
CA GLU A 81 8.52 -2.73 14.51
C GLU A 81 9.68 -2.67 15.51
N SER A 82 10.92 -2.62 15.05
CA SER A 82 12.12 -2.57 15.91
C SER A 82 12.52 -1.16 16.35
N GLU A 83 11.95 -0.13 15.75
CA GLU A 83 12.22 1.29 16.07
C GLU A 83 11.27 1.85 17.15
N TYR A 84 10.32 1.05 17.64
CA TYR A 84 9.36 1.38 18.71
C TYR A 84 9.51 0.43 19.91
#